data_AF-J7J1Q3-F1
#
_entry.id   AF-J7J1Q3-F1
#
_cell.length_a   1.000
_cell.length_b   1.000
_cell.length_c   1.000
_cell.angle_alpha   90.00
_cell.angle_beta   90.00
_cell.angle_gamma   90.00
#
_symmetry.space_group_name_H-M   'P 1'
#
loop_
_entity.id
_entity.type
_entity.pdbx_description
1 polymer ?
#
loop_
_entity_poly.entity_id
_entity_poly.type
_entity_poly.pdbx_seq_one_letter_code
_entity_poly.pdbx_strand_id
1 'polypeptide(L)'
;MPDSKDIYLVRIYYKGQLGAFKSRPVLVINNLGNGLVTIVEITSVPPKKPPSHYDKFKEPIIRWAVYGLANPSFIKCKNIHNIETSRLFQKIGIIDDDEFMHIIEQIDLYN
;
A
#
# COMPACT_ATOMS: atom_id res chain seq x y z
N MET A 1 -4.31 -16.92 4.42
CA MET A 1 -3.35 -16.39 3.42
C MET A 1 -3.78 -14.99 3.07
N PRO A 2 -2.85 -14.05 2.79
CA PRO A 2 -3.20 -12.72 2.31
C PRO A 2 -3.90 -12.84 0.97
N ASP A 3 -4.97 -12.08 0.79
CA ASP A 3 -5.71 -12.02 -0.47
C ASP A 3 -5.57 -10.64 -1.09
N SER A 4 -5.84 -10.54 -2.40
CA SER A 4 -6.09 -9.27 -3.06
C SER A 4 -7.11 -8.45 -2.26
N LYS A 5 -6.95 -7.12 -2.27
CA LYS A 5 -7.75 -6.13 -1.51
C LYS A 5 -7.42 -6.01 -0.03
N ASP A 6 -6.65 -6.94 0.54
CA ASP A 6 -6.28 -6.85 1.93
C ASP A 6 -5.30 -5.70 2.18
N ILE A 7 -5.55 -4.91 3.23
CA ILE A 7 -4.59 -3.95 3.76
C ILE A 7 -3.87 -4.56 4.95
N TYR A 8 -2.55 -4.56 4.88
CA TYR A 8 -1.68 -5.02 5.96
C TYR A 8 -0.74 -3.92 6.41
N LEU A 9 -0.31 -3.99 7.66
CA LEU A 9 0.89 -3.33 8.11
C LEU A 9 2.11 -4.23 7.84
N VAL A 10 3.17 -3.62 7.30
CA VAL A 10 4.47 -4.25 7.02
C VAL A 10 5.55 -3.57 7.85
N ARG A 11 6.50 -4.36 8.35
CA ARG A 11 7.71 -3.83 8.98
C ARG A 11 8.75 -3.47 7.92
N ILE A 12 9.08 -2.19 7.83
CA ILE A 12 10.18 -1.68 7.00
C ILE A 12 11.34 -1.33 7.91
N TYR A 13 12.41 -2.11 7.82
CA TYR A 13 13.65 -1.88 8.57
C TYR A 13 14.48 -0.80 7.87
N TYR A 14 15.12 0.08 8.63
CA TYR A 14 16.03 1.06 8.06
C TYR A 14 17.33 0.41 7.60
N LYS A 15 17.83 0.84 6.43
CA LYS A 15 19.08 0.32 5.87
C LYS A 15 20.23 0.59 6.86
N GLY A 16 20.89 -0.48 7.31
CA GLY A 16 22.06 -0.40 8.19
C GLY A 16 21.78 -0.28 9.69
N GLN A 17 20.52 -0.44 10.14
CA GLN A 17 20.19 -0.44 11.57
C GLN A 17 19.46 -1.73 11.98
N LEU A 18 19.94 -2.38 13.04
CA LEU A 18 19.24 -3.47 13.70
C LEU A 18 18.16 -2.90 14.64
N GLY A 19 16.96 -3.50 14.63
CA GLY A 19 15.91 -3.24 15.63
C GLY A 19 14.93 -2.10 15.32
N ALA A 20 15.36 -0.99 14.71
CA ALA A 20 14.44 0.10 14.35
C ALA A 20 13.68 -0.20 13.05
N PHE A 21 12.36 -0.32 13.13
CA PHE A 21 11.49 -0.44 11.97
C PHE A 21 10.40 0.63 11.99
N LYS A 22 9.89 0.97 10.81
CA LYS A 22 8.63 1.69 10.67
C LYS A 22 7.57 0.72 10.19
N SER A 23 6.42 0.74 10.87
CA SER A 23 5.22 0.11 10.37
C SER A 23 4.63 0.98 9.25
N ARG A 24 4.34 0.37 8.10
CA ARG A 24 3.73 1.04 6.95
C ARG A 24 2.56 0.21 6.42
N PRO A 25 1.40 0.83 6.17
CA PRO A 25 0.31 0.16 5.48
C PRO A 25 0.68 -0.13 4.03
N VAL A 26 0.23 -1.27 3.53
CA VAL A 26 0.35 -1.71 2.14
C VAL A 26 -0.96 -2.38 1.74
N LEU A 27 -1.31 -2.28 0.45
CA LEU A 27 -2.42 -3.02 -0.15
C LEU A 27 -1.85 -4.21 -0.91
N VAL A 28 -2.40 -5.40 -0.67
CA VAL A 28 -2.11 -6.60 -1.47
C VAL A 28 -2.92 -6.51 -2.76
N ILE A 29 -2.24 -6.54 -3.90
CA ILE A 29 -2.87 -6.47 -5.23
C ILE A 29 -2.81 -7.80 -5.98
N ASN A 30 -1.92 -8.71 -5.59
CA ASN A 30 -1.85 -10.05 -6.17
C ASN A 30 -1.23 -11.06 -5.18
N ASN A 31 -1.75 -12.29 -5.17
CA ASN A 31 -1.16 -13.42 -4.45
C ASN A 31 -0.44 -14.32 -5.47
N LEU A 32 0.88 -14.43 -5.34
CA LEU A 32 1.72 -15.18 -6.29
C LEU A 32 1.88 -16.65 -5.89
N GLY A 33 1.31 -17.07 -4.75
CA GLY A 33 1.55 -18.37 -4.15
C GLY A 33 2.93 -18.47 -3.49
N ASN A 34 3.25 -19.66 -2.95
CA ASN A 34 4.56 -19.98 -2.35
C ASN A 34 5.05 -18.97 -1.30
N GLY A 35 4.13 -18.31 -0.59
CA GLY A 35 4.46 -17.32 0.42
C GLY A 35 4.92 -15.97 -0.12
N LEU A 36 4.67 -15.65 -1.40
CA LEU A 36 4.93 -14.35 -2.01
C LEU A 36 3.63 -13.64 -2.42
N VAL A 37 3.64 -12.31 -2.30
CA VAL A 37 2.55 -11.44 -2.77
C VAL A 37 3.12 -10.20 -3.44
N THR A 38 2.35 -9.60 -4.34
CA THR A 38 2.59 -8.26 -4.87
C THR A 38 1.82 -7.25 -4.03
N ILE A 39 2.51 -6.20 -3.59
CA ILE A 39 1.91 -5.11 -2.82
C ILE A 39 2.12 -3.77 -3.51
N VAL A 40 1.27 -2.81 -3.14
CA VAL A 40 1.50 -1.38 -3.36
C VAL A 40 1.57 -0.64 -2.03
N GLU A 41 2.51 0.29 -1.89
CA GLU A 41 2.68 1.06 -0.66
C GLU A 41 1.58 2.12 -0.46
N ILE A 42 1.14 2.29 0.79
CA ILE A 42 0.23 3.36 1.21
C ILE A 42 1.00 4.41 2.03
N THR A 43 0.63 5.69 1.86
CA THR A 43 1.18 6.80 2.65
C THR A 43 0.09 7.76 3.13
N SER A 44 0.23 8.30 4.33
CA SER A 44 -0.60 9.41 4.81
C SER A 44 -0.07 10.79 4.38
N VAL A 45 1.03 10.84 3.62
CA VAL A 45 1.65 12.11 3.20
C VAL A 45 0.97 12.59 1.91
N PRO A 46 0.19 13.68 1.95
CA PRO A 46 -0.50 14.19 0.76
C PRO A 46 0.48 14.70 -0.30
N PRO A 47 0.01 14.92 -1.54
CA PRO A 47 0.68 15.74 -2.53
C PRO A 47 1.13 17.09 -1.97
N LYS A 48 2.36 17.54 -2.29
CA LYS A 48 2.86 18.87 -1.89
C LYS A 48 2.17 19.99 -2.67
N LYS A 49 2.29 21.22 -2.17
CA LYS A 49 1.89 22.46 -2.87
C LYS A 49 3.10 23.41 -2.95
N PRO A 50 3.70 23.63 -4.13
CA PRO A 50 3.39 23.01 -5.42
C PRO A 50 3.74 21.50 -5.46
N PRO A 51 3.10 20.70 -6.34
CA PRO A 51 3.34 19.27 -6.44
C PRO A 51 4.75 18.96 -6.95
N SER A 52 5.39 17.96 -6.34
CA SER A 52 6.64 17.39 -6.84
C SER A 52 6.39 16.36 -7.95
N HIS A 53 7.45 15.96 -8.67
CA HIS A 53 7.34 14.95 -9.74
C HIS A 53 6.63 13.66 -9.29
N TYR A 54 6.85 13.22 -8.06
CA TYR A 54 6.27 11.98 -7.53
C TYR A 54 4.86 12.15 -6.97
N ASP A 55 4.41 13.38 -6.73
CA ASP A 55 3.08 13.63 -6.14
C ASP A 55 1.94 13.33 -7.13
N LYS A 56 2.21 13.35 -8.44
CA LYS A 56 1.22 12.98 -9.47
C LYS A 56 0.91 11.48 -9.52
N PHE A 57 1.69 10.64 -8.84
CA PHE A 57 1.49 9.19 -8.78
C PHE A 57 0.89 8.75 -7.44
N LYS A 58 0.25 9.68 -6.73
CA LYS A 58 -0.43 9.42 -5.46
C LYS A 58 -1.93 9.48 -5.69
N GLU A 59 -2.57 8.32 -5.61
CA GLU A 59 -4.03 8.23 -5.71
C GLU A 59 -4.65 8.27 -4.32
N PRO A 60 -5.59 9.17 -4.01
CA PRO A 60 -6.27 9.19 -2.72
C PRO A 60 -7.09 7.91 -2.49
N ILE A 61 -7.09 7.44 -1.25
CA ILE A 61 -8.03 6.42 -0.77
C ILE A 61 -9.20 7.16 -0.13
N ILE A 62 -10.36 7.15 -0.79
CA ILE A 62 -11.57 7.88 -0.43
C ILE A 62 -12.13 7.39 0.90
N ARG A 63 -12.35 6.07 1.04
CA ARG A 63 -12.92 5.48 2.26
C ARG A 63 -11.86 4.95 3.24
N TRP A 64 -10.72 5.63 3.33
CA TRP A 64 -9.56 5.23 4.14
C TRP A 64 -9.93 4.78 5.58
N ALA A 65 -10.83 5.50 6.25
CA ALA A 65 -11.22 5.19 7.63
C ALA A 65 -11.98 3.86 7.74
N VAL A 66 -12.84 3.56 6.76
CA VAL A 66 -13.60 2.31 6.67
C VAL A 66 -12.66 1.12 6.47
N TYR A 67 -11.54 1.33 5.75
CA TYR A 67 -10.52 0.30 5.52
C TYR A 67 -9.48 0.20 6.63
N GLY A 68 -9.73 0.80 7.80
CA GLY A 68 -8.88 0.66 8.98
C GLY A 68 -7.61 1.52 8.98
N LEU A 69 -7.50 2.49 8.06
CA LEU A 69 -6.40 3.46 8.09
C LEU A 69 -6.70 4.56 9.11
N ALA A 70 -5.67 5.00 9.84
CA ALA A 70 -5.84 5.99 10.90
C ALA A 70 -5.95 7.45 10.39
N ASN A 71 -5.52 7.71 9.16
CA ASN A 71 -5.47 9.05 8.57
C ASN A 71 -5.84 8.99 7.08
N PRO A 72 -6.25 10.12 6.48
CA PRO A 72 -6.31 10.26 5.03
C PRO A 72 -5.02 9.76 4.39
N SER A 73 -5.17 8.89 3.41
CA SER A 73 -4.07 8.10 2.86
C SER A 73 -4.15 8.01 1.35
N PHE A 74 -3.01 7.68 0.74
CA PHE A 74 -2.80 7.67 -0.69
C PHE A 74 -2.05 6.40 -1.09
N ILE A 75 -2.46 5.77 -2.18
CA ILE A 75 -1.71 4.72 -2.86
C ILE A 75 -0.55 5.37 -3.61
N LYS A 76 0.66 4.81 -3.48
CA LYS A 76 1.81 5.20 -4.29
C LYS A 76 1.85 4.30 -5.53
N CYS A 77 1.20 4.70 -6.61
CA CYS A 77 0.99 3.86 -7.79
C CYS A 77 2.28 3.39 -8.50
N LYS A 78 3.44 4.00 -8.21
CA LYS A 78 4.77 3.56 -8.71
C LYS A 78 5.61 2.74 -7.73
N ASN A 79 5.12 2.51 -6.51
CA ASN A 79 5.83 1.74 -5.49
C ASN A 79 5.20 0.36 -5.34
N ILE A 80 5.32 -0.43 -6.41
CA ILE A 80 4.81 -1.81 -6.48
C ILE A 80 5.98 -2.76 -6.44
N HIS A 81 5.91 -3.78 -5.59
CA HIS A 81 6.95 -4.79 -5.50
C HIS A 81 6.45 -6.05 -4.80
N ASN A 82 7.18 -7.14 -5.00
CA ASN A 82 6.89 -8.41 -4.35
C ASN A 82 7.54 -8.47 -2.96
N ILE A 83 6.83 -9.07 -2.01
CA ILE A 83 7.34 -9.35 -0.67
C ILE A 83 6.95 -10.76 -0.22
N GLU A 84 7.70 -11.29 0.73
CA GLU A 84 7.29 -12.47 1.47
C GLU A 84 6.10 -12.14 2.39
N THR A 85 5.15 -13.06 2.44
CA THR A 85 3.98 -13.01 3.32
C THR A 85 4.36 -12.95 4.79
N SER A 86 5.53 -13.48 5.17
CA SER A 86 6.12 -13.38 6.51
C SER A 86 6.32 -11.93 6.98
N ARG A 87 6.39 -10.97 6.06
CA ARG A 87 6.57 -9.54 6.36
C ARG A 87 5.25 -8.82 6.65
N LEU A 88 4.11 -9.42 6.28
CA LEU A 88 2.78 -8.91 6.58
C LEU A 88 2.44 -9.29 8.02
N PHE A 89 2.48 -8.35 8.94
CA PHE A 89 2.39 -8.69 10.37
C PHE A 89 0.96 -8.52 10.94
N GLN A 90 0.15 -7.63 10.39
CA GLN A 90 -1.21 -7.39 10.88
C GLN A 90 -2.11 -6.93 9.73
N LYS A 91 -3.19 -7.68 9.47
CA LYS A 91 -4.27 -7.21 8.60
C LYS A 91 -5.03 -6.11 9.33
N ILE A 92 -5.22 -4.96 8.69
CA ILE A 92 -5.94 -3.81 9.27
C ILE A 92 -7.24 -3.50 8.55
N GLY A 93 -7.43 -4.00 7.34
CA GLY A 93 -8.66 -3.82 6.61
C GLY A 93 -8.70 -4.54 5.27
N ILE A 94 -9.76 -4.26 4.54
CA ILE A 94 -10.02 -4.76 3.20
C ILE A 94 -10.65 -3.61 2.40
N ILE A 95 -10.16 -3.35 1.20
CA ILE A 95 -10.77 -2.41 0.25
C ILE A 95 -11.92 -3.11 -0.46
N ASP A 96 -13.02 -2.40 -0.74
CA ASP A 96 -14.10 -2.95 -1.57
C ASP A 96 -13.77 -2.94 -3.06
N ASP A 97 -14.61 -3.58 -3.85
CA ASP A 97 -14.32 -3.82 -5.26
C ASP A 97 -14.24 -2.53 -6.09
N ASP A 98 -15.13 -1.57 -5.86
CA ASP A 98 -15.16 -0.31 -6.63
C ASP A 98 -13.86 0.50 -6.43
N GLU A 99 -13.45 0.69 -5.17
CA GLU A 99 -12.24 1.45 -4.87
C GLU A 99 -10.98 0.65 -5.26
N PHE A 100 -11.00 -0.68 -5.13
CA PHE A 100 -9.90 -1.53 -5.58
C PHE A 100 -9.71 -1.45 -7.10
N MET A 101 -10.78 -1.56 -7.88
CA MET A 101 -10.71 -1.47 -9.35
C MET A 101 -10.16 -0.11 -9.81
N HIS A 102 -10.63 0.98 -9.22
CA HIS A 102 -10.09 2.32 -9.50
C HIS A 102 -8.58 2.40 -9.19
N ILE A 103 -8.14 1.85 -8.07
CA ILE A 103 -6.71 1.81 -7.70
C ILE A 103 -5.89 1.01 -8.73
N ILE A 104 -6.39 -0.15 -9.18
CA ILE A 104 -5.71 -0.96 -10.21
C ILE A 104 -5.62 -0.20 -11.54
N GLU A 105 -6.69 0.46 -11.98
CA GLU A 105 -6.68 1.29 -13.20
C GLU A 105 -5.65 2.41 -13.12
N GLN A 106 -5.54 3.10 -11.97
CA GLN A 106 -4.51 4.14 -11.79
C GLN A 106 -3.09 3.56 -11.77
N ILE A 107 -2.91 2.38 -11.18
CA ILE A 107 -1.62 1.67 -11.22
C ILE A 107 -1.22 1.36 -12.66
N ASP A 108 -2.12 0.80 -13.46
CA ASP A 108 -1.88 0.44 -14.85
C ASP A 108 -1.64 1.68 -15.73
N LEU A 109 -2.32 2.79 -15.45
CA LEU A 109 -2.12 4.05 -16.17
C LEU A 109 -0.68 4.62 -16.00
N TYR A 110 -0.03 4.35 -14.87
CA TYR A 110 1.25 4.96 -14.53
C TYR A 110 2.48 4.08 -14.80
N ASN A 111 2.31 2.81 -15.17
CA ASN A 111 3.38 1.82 -15.36
C ASN A 111 3.32 1.18 -16.75
#